data_AF-A0A957ZZ39-F1
#
_entry.id   AF-A0A957ZZ39-F1
#
_cell.length_a   1.000
_cell.length_b   1.000
_cell.length_c   1.000
_cell.angle_alpha   90.00
_cell.angle_beta   90.00
_cell.angle_gamma   90.00
#
_symmetry.space_group_name_H-M   'P 1'
#
loop_
_entity.id
_entity.type
_entity.pdbx_description
1 polymer ?
#
loop_
_entity_poly.entity_id
_entity_poly.type
_entity_poly.pdbx_seq_one_letter_code
_entity_poly.pdbx_strand_id
1 'polypeptide(L)'
;MSLTLTALASAATVILTPYLTKAGEKVAEKIGESLFNLVKTKFSGDKEAEATLQLYESKPERFKGALQETIEEKLANDPDFEAKLRELVAQADKQTGGSVTQTAIGSNIAQASHGGTASVNINQPSKDKEG
;
A
#
# COMPACT_ATOMS: atom_id res chain seq x y z
N MET A 1 -0.17 -4.74 -13.02
CA MET A 1 -1.58 -4.31 -12.99
C MET A 1 -1.61 -2.94 -12.33
N SER A 2 -1.98 -1.89 -13.05
CA SER A 2 -2.09 -0.55 -12.45
C SER A 2 -3.43 -0.45 -11.71
N LEU A 3 -3.43 -0.14 -10.41
CA LEU A 3 -4.67 0.24 -9.72
C LEU A 3 -5.25 1.48 -10.41
N THR A 4 -6.55 1.44 -10.69
CA THR A 4 -7.33 2.61 -11.12
C THR A 4 -7.57 3.54 -9.93
N LEU A 5 -7.94 4.80 -10.16
CA LEU A 5 -8.22 5.76 -9.09
C LEU A 5 -9.32 5.27 -8.15
N THR A 6 -10.39 4.70 -8.70
CA THR A 6 -11.46 4.04 -7.95
C THR A 6 -10.93 2.89 -7.08
N ALA A 7 -10.09 2.01 -7.64
CA ALA A 7 -9.53 0.88 -6.90
C ALA A 7 -8.59 1.34 -5.78
N LEU A 8 -7.83 2.42 -6.02
CA LEU A 8 -6.94 3.01 -5.04
C LEU A 8 -7.73 3.67 -3.89
N ALA A 9 -8.81 4.39 -4.21
CA ALA A 9 -9.72 4.96 -3.22
C ALA A 9 -10.42 3.87 -2.39
N SER A 10 -10.90 2.79 -3.04
CA SER A 10 -11.48 1.64 -2.34
C SER A 10 -10.48 1.00 -1.38
N ALA A 11 -9.24 0.75 -1.84
CA ALA A 11 -8.20 0.17 -1.01
C ALA A 11 -7.87 1.05 0.20
N ALA A 12 -7.79 2.37 0.02
CA ALA A 12 -7.58 3.30 1.12
C ALA A 12 -8.68 3.20 2.18
N THR A 13 -9.95 3.15 1.80
CA THR A 13 -11.06 2.99 2.77
C THR A 13 -11.02 1.64 3.50
N VAL A 14 -10.61 0.56 2.83
CA VAL A 14 -10.46 -0.76 3.44
C VAL A 14 -9.37 -0.77 4.52
N ILE A 15 -8.30 -0.01 4.33
CA ILE A 15 -7.22 0.14 5.32
C ILE A 15 -7.64 1.08 6.46
N LEU A 16 -8.38 2.16 6.16
CA LEU A 16 -8.81 3.15 7.15
C LEU A 16 -9.89 2.61 8.11
N THR A 17 -10.85 1.81 7.64
CA THR A 17 -11.93 1.27 8.50
C THR A 17 -11.41 0.54 9.76
N PRO A 18 -10.49 -0.45 9.67
CA PRO A 18 -9.97 -1.13 10.86
C PRO A 18 -9.11 -0.23 11.76
N TYR A 19 -8.46 0.79 11.20
CA TYR A 19 -7.73 1.80 11.97
C TYR A 19 -8.68 2.64 12.83
N LEU A 20 -9.76 3.15 12.23
CA LEU A 20 -10.75 3.98 12.93
C LEU A 20 -11.55 3.20 13.97
N THR A 21 -11.88 1.94 13.68
CA THR A 21 -12.57 1.06 14.62
C THR A 21 -11.64 0.45 15.68
N LYS A 22 -10.33 0.77 15.63
CA LYS A 22 -9.28 0.19 16.49
C LYS A 22 -9.27 -1.35 16.48
N ALA A 23 -9.70 -1.94 15.38
CA ALA A 23 -9.80 -3.39 15.19
C ALA A 23 -8.55 -3.99 14.51
N GLY A 24 -7.54 -3.17 14.21
CA GLY A 24 -6.30 -3.59 13.53
C GLY A 24 -5.14 -3.94 14.46
N GLU A 25 -4.18 -4.73 13.94
CA GLU A 25 -2.89 -4.99 14.60
C GLU A 25 -1.99 -3.74 14.62
N LYS A 26 -1.04 -3.65 15.57
CA LYS A 26 -0.13 -2.48 15.75
C LYS A 26 0.59 -2.02 14.48
N VAL A 27 0.81 -2.93 13.54
CA VAL A 27 1.45 -2.64 12.25
C VAL A 27 0.46 -1.99 11.28
N ALA A 28 -0.78 -2.47 11.24
CA ALA A 28 -1.87 -1.85 10.49
C ALA A 28 -2.25 -0.47 11.07
N GLU A 29 -2.10 -0.27 12.38
CA GLU A 29 -2.32 1.04 13.02
C GLU A 29 -1.39 2.12 12.46
N LYS A 30 -0.10 1.84 12.25
CA LYS A 30 0.85 2.85 11.73
C LYS A 30 0.58 3.24 10.28
N ILE A 31 0.25 2.27 9.43
CA ILE A 31 -0.05 2.54 8.02
C ILE A 31 -1.40 3.24 7.91
N GLY A 32 -2.40 2.79 8.70
CA GLY A 32 -3.69 3.44 8.81
C GLY A 32 -3.60 4.88 9.30
N GLU A 33 -2.77 5.16 10.31
CA GLU A 33 -2.50 6.52 10.79
C GLU A 33 -1.84 7.38 9.72
N SER A 34 -0.82 6.87 9.04
CA SER A 34 -0.12 7.60 7.97
C SER A 34 -1.07 7.91 6.81
N LEU A 35 -1.91 6.95 6.44
CA LEU A 35 -2.93 7.08 5.42
C LEU A 35 -4.00 8.10 5.82
N PHE A 36 -4.47 8.04 7.06
CA PHE A 36 -5.47 8.96 7.59
C PHE A 36 -4.94 10.40 7.62
N ASN A 37 -3.71 10.59 8.08
CA ASN A 37 -3.05 11.90 8.10
C ASN A 37 -2.83 12.44 6.69
N LEU A 38 -2.48 11.59 5.72
CA LEU A 38 -2.35 11.99 4.32
C LEU A 38 -3.69 12.51 3.78
N VAL A 39 -4.77 11.73 3.93
CA VAL A 39 -6.12 12.12 3.49
C VAL A 39 -6.57 13.40 4.17
N LYS A 40 -6.42 13.49 5.50
CA LYS A 40 -6.74 14.69 6.28
C LYS A 40 -5.99 15.92 5.81
N THR A 41 -4.69 15.79 5.53
CA THR A 41 -3.86 16.90 5.03
C THR A 41 -4.32 17.36 3.66
N LYS A 42 -4.67 16.43 2.76
CA LYS A 42 -5.19 16.79 1.43
C LYS A 42 -6.57 17.41 1.46
N PHE A 43 -7.39 17.01 2.44
CA PHE A 43 -8.74 17.54 2.58
C PHE A 43 -8.73 18.89 3.30
N SER A 44 -7.66 19.23 4.01
CA SER A 44 -7.54 20.51 4.70
C SER A 44 -7.72 21.70 3.76
N GLY A 45 -8.66 22.57 4.08
CA GLY A 45 -9.02 23.73 3.24
C GLY A 45 -10.19 23.46 2.30
N ASP A 46 -10.67 22.21 2.21
CA ASP A 46 -11.89 21.82 1.52
C ASP A 46 -12.95 21.38 2.54
N LYS A 47 -13.93 22.26 2.77
CA LYS A 47 -14.98 22.04 3.78
C LYS A 47 -15.83 20.80 3.51
N GLU A 48 -16.07 20.44 2.26
CA GLU A 48 -16.89 19.28 1.90
C GLU A 48 -16.11 17.99 2.12
N ALA A 49 -14.83 17.98 1.74
CA ALA A 49 -13.96 16.85 1.97
C ALA A 49 -13.70 16.63 3.47
N GLU A 50 -13.46 17.71 4.24
CA GLU A 50 -13.30 17.66 5.69
C GLU A 50 -14.55 17.12 6.39
N ALA A 51 -15.74 17.59 6.01
CA ALA A 51 -17.00 17.09 6.55
C ALA A 51 -17.20 15.61 6.24
N THR A 52 -16.89 15.18 5.02
CA THR A 52 -16.98 13.78 4.61
C THR A 52 -16.05 12.89 5.43
N LEU A 53 -14.81 13.34 5.68
CA LEU A 53 -13.86 12.61 6.52
C LEU A 53 -14.36 12.47 7.97
N GLN A 54 -14.88 13.55 8.56
CA GLN A 54 -15.43 13.53 9.93
C GLN A 54 -16.65 12.60 10.06
N LEU A 55 -17.51 12.59 9.04
CA LEU A 55 -18.67 11.69 8.98
C LEU A 55 -18.22 10.24 8.88
N TYR A 56 -17.18 9.97 8.09
CA TYR A 56 -16.56 8.64 7.99
C TYR A 56 -15.90 8.21 9.30
N GLU A 57 -15.21 9.09 10.01
CA GLU A 57 -14.69 8.80 11.36
C GLU A 57 -15.81 8.38 12.32
N SER A 58 -16.97 9.03 12.24
CA SER A 58 -18.11 8.77 13.12
C SER A 58 -18.89 7.49 12.74
N LYS A 59 -19.06 7.24 11.44
CA LYS A 59 -19.85 6.11 10.91
C LYS A 59 -19.19 5.56 9.63
N PRO A 60 -18.07 4.83 9.75
CA PRO A 60 -17.26 4.43 8.60
C PRO A 60 -18.04 3.60 7.58
N GLU A 61 -18.85 2.64 8.02
CA GLU A 61 -19.69 1.81 7.13
C GLU A 61 -20.72 2.62 6.32
N ARG A 62 -21.28 3.69 6.92
CA ARG A 62 -22.31 4.51 6.26
C ARG A 62 -21.72 5.49 5.26
N PHE A 63 -20.53 6.01 5.54
CA PHE A 63 -19.90 7.06 4.73
C PHE A 63 -18.71 6.56 3.90
N LYS A 64 -18.47 5.25 3.87
CA LYS A 64 -17.40 4.63 3.07
C LYS A 64 -17.47 5.02 1.59
N GLY A 65 -18.67 4.97 1.00
CA GLY A 65 -18.89 5.35 -0.40
C GLY A 65 -18.60 6.83 -0.66
N ALA A 66 -19.08 7.70 0.23
CA ALA A 66 -18.85 9.15 0.12
C ALA A 66 -17.36 9.50 0.24
N LEU A 67 -16.64 8.88 1.18
CA LEU A 67 -15.20 9.07 1.31
C LEU A 67 -14.45 8.53 0.08
N GLN A 68 -14.85 7.38 -0.44
CA GLN A 68 -14.24 6.80 -1.64
C GLN A 68 -14.36 7.75 -2.84
N GLU A 69 -15.57 8.27 -3.09
CA GLU A 69 -15.83 9.22 -4.17
C GLU A 69 -15.00 10.50 -4.00
N THR A 70 -14.98 11.06 -2.79
CA THR A 70 -14.18 12.26 -2.49
C THR A 70 -12.67 12.00 -2.72
N ILE A 71 -12.14 10.86 -2.28
CA ILE A 71 -10.74 10.50 -2.51
C ILE A 71 -10.47 10.38 -4.01
N GLU A 72 -11.34 9.70 -4.76
CA GLU A 72 -11.21 9.54 -6.21
C GLU A 72 -11.17 10.89 -6.94
N GLU A 73 -12.04 11.83 -6.58
CA GLU A 73 -12.01 13.19 -7.12
C GLU A 73 -10.70 13.91 -6.78
N LYS A 74 -10.19 13.79 -5.55
CA LYS A 74 -8.91 14.40 -5.18
C LYS A 74 -7.73 13.77 -5.91
N LEU A 75 -7.76 12.46 -6.15
CA LEU A 75 -6.71 11.77 -6.91
C LEU A 75 -6.67 12.24 -8.37
N ALA A 76 -7.83 12.45 -9.00
CA ALA A 76 -7.91 12.92 -10.38
C ALA A 76 -7.30 14.31 -10.58
N ASN A 77 -7.30 15.14 -9.53
CA ASN A 77 -6.83 16.52 -9.56
C ASN A 77 -5.43 16.71 -8.95
N ASP A 78 -4.85 15.67 -8.33
CA ASP A 78 -3.58 15.77 -7.62
C ASP A 78 -2.71 14.51 -7.78
N PRO A 79 -1.80 14.52 -8.76
CA PRO A 79 -0.91 13.38 -9.03
C PRO A 79 0.08 13.09 -7.89
N ASP A 80 0.47 14.08 -7.10
CA ASP A 80 1.38 13.88 -5.96
C ASP A 80 0.66 13.14 -4.81
N PHE A 81 -0.61 13.49 -4.59
CA PHE A 81 -1.47 12.74 -3.69
C PHE A 81 -1.67 11.30 -4.16
N GLU A 82 -1.89 11.08 -5.46
CA GLU A 82 -2.01 9.74 -6.02
C GLU A 82 -0.77 8.89 -5.76
N ALA A 83 0.42 9.42 -6.04
CA ALA A 83 1.67 8.71 -5.83
C ALA A 83 1.85 8.29 -4.35
N LYS A 84 1.60 9.23 -3.43
CA LYS A 84 1.71 8.98 -1.97
C LYS A 84 0.68 7.98 -1.47
N LEU A 85 -0.57 8.10 -1.92
CA LEU A 85 -1.65 7.19 -1.53
C LEU A 85 -1.35 5.77 -2.02
N ARG A 86 -0.87 5.64 -3.25
CA ARG A 86 -0.47 4.38 -3.87
C ARG A 86 0.68 3.71 -3.14
N GLU A 87 1.65 4.48 -2.68
CA GLU A 87 2.77 3.96 -1.89
C GLU A 87 2.28 3.39 -0.56
N LEU A 88 1.41 4.10 0.16
CA LEU A 88 0.86 3.65 1.43
C LEU A 88 -0.03 2.41 1.28
N VAL A 89 -0.87 2.37 0.25
CA VAL A 89 -1.69 1.20 -0.08
C VAL A 89 -0.81 -0.02 -0.42
N ALA A 90 0.26 0.18 -1.20
CA ALA A 90 1.19 -0.90 -1.51
C ALA A 90 1.98 -1.38 -0.29
N GLN A 91 2.30 -0.49 0.66
CA GLN A 91 2.92 -0.86 1.94
C GLN A 91 1.98 -1.70 2.79
N ALA A 92 0.69 -1.33 2.88
CA ALA A 92 -0.32 -2.13 3.57
C ALA A 92 -0.42 -3.54 2.97
N ASP A 93 -0.50 -3.66 1.64
CA ASP A 93 -0.60 -4.96 0.96
C ASP A 93 0.63 -5.85 1.21
N LYS A 94 1.85 -5.29 1.08
CA LYS A 94 3.10 -6.00 1.38
C LYS A 94 3.18 -6.50 2.82
N GLN A 95 2.66 -5.76 3.77
CA GLN A 95 2.71 -6.11 5.19
C GLN A 95 1.63 -7.10 5.61
N THR A 96 0.57 -7.25 4.81
CA THR A 96 -0.52 -8.23 5.06
C THR A 96 -0.28 -9.58 4.35
N GLY A 97 0.91 -9.77 3.74
CA GLY A 97 1.30 -11.00 3.04
C GLY A 97 1.22 -10.93 1.51
N GLY A 98 1.22 -9.74 0.92
CA GLY A 98 1.25 -9.54 -0.52
C GLY A 98 2.49 -10.18 -1.17
N SER A 99 2.27 -10.98 -2.21
CA SER A 99 3.31 -11.68 -2.96
C SER A 99 4.33 -10.70 -3.53
N VAL A 100 5.58 -10.80 -3.07
CA VAL A 100 6.71 -10.07 -3.64
C VAL A 100 7.08 -10.74 -4.96
N THR A 101 6.56 -10.21 -6.07
CA THR A 101 7.03 -10.63 -7.40
C THR A 101 8.37 -9.93 -7.67
N GLN A 102 9.47 -10.61 -7.33
CA GLN A 102 10.82 -10.22 -7.74
C GLN A 102 11.17 -10.95 -9.04
N THR A 103 11.18 -10.21 -10.15
CA THR A 103 11.65 -10.74 -11.43
C THR A 103 13.16 -10.59 -11.51
N ALA A 104 13.88 -11.71 -11.46
CA ALA A 104 15.31 -11.77 -11.70
C ALA A 104 15.60 -12.28 -13.12
N ILE A 105 16.37 -11.53 -13.90
CA ILE A 105 16.82 -11.95 -15.24
C ILE A 105 18.36 -11.99 -15.22
N GLY A 106 18.93 -13.20 -15.19
CA GLY A 106 20.39 -13.41 -15.14
C GLY A 106 20.79 -14.79 -14.59
N SER A 107 22.09 -15.09 -14.55
CA SER A 107 22.65 -16.30 -13.95
C SER A 107 23.21 -16.02 -12.56
N ASN A 108 23.10 -16.97 -11.61
CA ASN A 108 23.56 -16.88 -10.22
C ASN A 108 22.72 -15.98 -9.29
N ILE A 109 21.39 -15.99 -9.41
CA ILE A 109 20.53 -15.17 -8.55
C ILE A 109 19.99 -16.01 -7.38
N ALA A 110 20.26 -15.57 -6.14
CA ALA A 110 19.55 -15.98 -4.94
C ALA A 110 18.63 -14.85 -4.48
N GLN A 111 17.39 -15.18 -4.11
CA GLN A 111 16.43 -14.22 -3.57
C GLN A 111 15.91 -14.75 -2.23
N ALA A 112 15.79 -13.88 -1.24
CA ALA A 112 15.11 -14.17 0.01
C ALA A 112 14.21 -12.97 0.37
N SER A 113 13.06 -13.26 0.97
CA SER A 113 12.15 -12.26 1.52
C SER A 113 11.95 -12.51 3.02
N HIS A 114 11.56 -11.47 3.77
CA HIS A 114 11.14 -11.54 5.19
C HIS A 114 12.08 -12.36 6.09
N GLY A 115 13.26 -11.83 6.40
CA GLY A 115 14.19 -12.44 7.37
C GLY A 115 14.86 -13.75 6.90
N GLY A 116 14.60 -14.19 5.68
CA GLY A 116 15.25 -15.37 5.09
C GLY A 116 16.68 -15.10 4.62
N THR A 117 17.49 -16.16 4.60
CA THR A 117 18.81 -16.16 3.96
C THR A 117 18.75 -17.09 2.75
N ALA A 118 19.23 -16.62 1.59
CA ALA A 118 19.40 -17.45 0.41
C ALA A 118 20.89 -17.51 0.02
N SER A 119 21.39 -18.71 -0.28
CA SER A 119 22.79 -18.93 -0.65
C SER A 119 22.86 -19.73 -1.95
N VAL A 120 23.77 -19.34 -2.84
CA VAL A 120 24.05 -20.06 -4.09
C VAL A 120 25.39 -20.77 -3.93
N ASN A 121 25.41 -22.11 -4.07
CA ASN A 121 26.64 -22.88 -4.12
C ASN A 121 26.88 -23.38 -5.55
N ILE A 122 27.91 -22.84 -6.21
CA ILE A 122 28.24 -23.18 -7.60
C ILE A 122 29.38 -24.19 -7.55
N ASN A 123 29.09 -25.45 -7.82
CA ASN A 123 30.13 -26.48 -7.98
C ASN A 123 30.54 -26.55 -9.46
N GLN A 124 31.60 -25.83 -9.82
CA GLN A 124 32.15 -25.88 -11.16
C GLN A 124 33.07 -27.12 -11.27
N PRO A 125 32.80 -28.09 -12.16
CA PRO A 125 33.73 -29.19 -12.36
C PRO A 125 35.04 -28.62 -12.92
N SER A 126 36.16 -28.96 -12.28
CA SER A 126 37.50 -28.67 -12.79
C SER A 126 37.57 -29.17 -14.23
N LYS A 127 37.78 -28.27 -15.20
CA LYS A 127 38.17 -28.69 -16.54
C LYS A 127 39.49 -29.44 -16.40
N ASP A 128 39.44 -30.76 -16.50
CA ASP A 128 40.63 -31.58 -16.66
C ASP A 128 41.43 -31.01 -17.83
N LYS A 129 42.72 -30.77 -17.55
CA LYS A 129 43.69 -30.32 -18.54
C LYS A 129 43.90 -31.46 -19.53
N GLU A 130 43.25 -31.40 -20.69
CA GLU A 130 43.75 -32.09 -21.87
C GLU A 130 44.81 -31.19 -22.51
N GLY A 131 46.07 -31.62 -22.38
CA GLY A 131 47.26 -30.97 -22.92
C GLY A 131 48.52 -31.65 -22.40
#